data_AF-A0A0G1S451-F1
#
_entry.id   AF-A0A0G1S451-F1
#
_cell.length_a   1.000
_cell.length_b   1.000
_cell.length_c   1.000
_cell.angle_alpha   90.00
_cell.angle_beta   90.00
_cell.angle_gamma   90.00
#
_symmetry.space_group_name_H-M   'P 1'
#
loop_
_entity.id
_entity.type
_entity.pdbx_description
1 polymer ?
#
loop_
_entity_poly.entity_id
_entity_poly.type
_entity_poly.pdbx_seq_one_letter_code
_entity_poly.pdbx_strand_id
1 'polypeptide(L)' 'LFDVFHHWDFFDHISPWEQKIYSKLFFDRDPENPVPVEKLLKHFERFGAFKQLAVHYLWEDLWWKRKNESIPWMEKLIRI' A
#
# COMPACT_ATOMS: atom_id res chain seq x y z
N LEU A 1 27.89 3.35 -7.29
CA LEU A 1 26.79 2.70 -6.54
C LEU A 1 25.44 3.16 -7.12
N PHE A 2 25.24 2.99 -8.44
CA PHE A 2 24.03 3.43 -9.17
C PHE A 2 23.39 2.29 -10.00
N ASP A 3 24.00 1.10 -10.00
CA ASP A 3 23.55 -0.11 -10.74
C ASP A 3 22.49 -0.95 -10.00
N VAL A 4 21.94 -0.49 -8.86
CA VAL A 4 20.95 -1.26 -8.05
C VAL A 4 19.52 -0.74 -8.26
N PHE A 5 19.29 0.15 -9.23
CA PHE A 5 18.02 0.87 -9.38
C PHE A 5 17.29 0.64 -10.71
N HIS A 6 17.62 -0.41 -11.47
CA HIS A 6 16.92 -0.73 -12.72
C HIS A 6 15.58 -1.47 -12.54
N HIS A 7 15.08 -1.63 -11.31
CA HIS A 7 13.79 -2.28 -11.01
C HIS A 7 12.82 -1.40 -10.22
N TRP A 8 12.91 -0.07 -10.33
CA TRP A 8 11.97 0.86 -9.66
C TRP A 8 10.56 0.86 -10.26
N ASP A 9 10.36 0.16 -11.37
CA ASP A 9 9.04 -0.13 -11.95
C ASP A 9 8.45 -1.48 -11.49
N PHE A 10 9.17 -2.31 -10.74
CA PHE A 10 8.68 -3.61 -10.27
C PHE A 10 7.75 -3.46 -9.05
N PHE A 11 6.64 -2.75 -9.25
CA PHE A 11 5.48 -2.84 -8.38
C PHE A 11 4.50 -3.89 -8.92
N ASP A 12 4.98 -5.04 -9.41
CA ASP A 12 4.11 -6.10 -9.97
C ASP A 12 3.53 -7.04 -8.90
N HIS A 13 4.06 -6.96 -7.68
CA HIS A 13 3.67 -7.83 -6.58
C HIS A 13 3.24 -7.00 -5.37
N ILE A 14 1.99 -7.19 -4.95
CA ILE A 14 1.45 -6.67 -3.70
C ILE A 14 1.22 -7.88 -2.81
N SER A 15 1.82 -7.90 -1.62
CA SER A 15 1.60 -9.01 -0.68
C SER A 15 0.13 -9.04 -0.22
N PRO A 16 -0.41 -10.21 0.20
CA PRO A 16 -1.80 -10.28 0.68
C PRO A 16 -2.11 -9.31 1.82
N TRP A 17 -1.14 -9.03 2.70
CA TRP A 17 -1.30 -8.08 3.79
C TRP A 17 -1.41 -6.63 3.29
N GLU A 18 -0.54 -6.22 2.37
CA GLU A 18 -0.61 -4.89 1.74
C GLU A 18 -1.89 -4.73 0.92
N GLN A 19 -2.33 -5.79 0.23
CA GLN A 19 -3.58 -5.80 -0.52
C GLN A 19 -4.77 -5.46 0.39
N LYS A 20 -4.83 -6.02 1.59
CA LYS A 20 -5.86 -5.70 2.59
C LYS A 20 -5.85 -4.23 2.98
N ILE A 21 -4.66 -3.69 3.25
CA ILE A 21 -4.48 -2.29 3.66
C ILE A 21 -4.86 -1.33 2.53
N TYR A 22 -4.34 -1.54 1.32
CA TYR A 22 -4.64 -0.69 0.17
C TYR A 22 -6.11 -0.76 -0.25
N SER A 23 -6.74 -1.94 -0.13
CA SER A 23 -8.18 -2.08 -0.36
C SER A 23 -9.00 -1.21 0.58
N LYS A 24 -8.62 -1.16 1.86
CA LYS A 24 -9.30 -0.32 2.85
C LYS A 24 -8.99 1.16 2.65
N LEU A 25 -7.75 1.53 2.35
CA LEU A 25 -7.34 2.93 2.21
C LEU A 25 -7.88 3.60 0.94
N PHE A 26 -7.77 2.94 -0.21
CA PHE A 26 -8.09 3.55 -1.51
C PHE A 26 -9.50 3.25 -2.01
N PHE A 27 -10.12 2.17 -1.54
CA PHE A 27 -11.41 1.69 -2.02
C PHE A 27 -12.45 1.53 -0.91
N ASP A 28 -12.11 1.90 0.33
CA ASP A 28 -12.93 1.70 1.55
C ASP A 28 -13.52 0.29 1.68
N ARG A 29 -12.81 -0.70 1.14
CA ARG A 29 -13.22 -2.10 1.11
C ARG A 29 -12.79 -2.81 2.38
N ASP A 30 -13.62 -3.73 2.85
CA ASP A 30 -13.30 -4.55 4.02
C ASP A 30 -11.99 -5.34 3.78
N PRO A 31 -11.00 -5.27 4.70
CA PRO A 31 -9.78 -6.07 4.64
C PRO A 31 -10.00 -7.58 4.48
N GLU A 32 -11.12 -8.13 4.93
CA GLU A 32 -11.44 -9.56 4.77
C GLU A 32 -12.03 -9.89 3.39
N ASN A 33 -12.39 -8.87 2.59
CA ASN A 33 -12.81 -9.02 1.20
C ASN A 33 -12.14 -7.95 0.31
N PRO A 34 -10.80 -8.04 0.14
CA PRO A 34 -10.01 -7.02 -0.53
C PRO A 34 -10.34 -6.93 -2.02
N VAL A 35 -9.98 -5.82 -2.65
CA VAL A 35 -10.07 -5.69 -4.11
C VAL A 35 -8.99 -6.52 -4.79
N PRO A 36 -9.20 -6.99 -6.03
CA PRO A 36 -8.19 -7.74 -6.78
C PRO A 36 -6.89 -6.95 -6.93
N VAL A 37 -5.75 -7.66 -6.92
CA VAL A 37 -4.40 -7.05 -7.02
C VAL A 37 -4.30 -6.23 -8.29
N GLU A 38 -4.83 -6.70 -9.41
CA GLU A 38 -4.80 -6.02 -10.71
C GLU A 38 -5.48 -4.65 -10.65
N LYS A 39 -6.53 -4.51 -9.82
CA LYS A 39 -7.22 -3.24 -9.60
C LYS A 39 -6.37 -2.27 -8.79
N LEU A 40 -5.60 -2.77 -7.81
CA LEU A 40 -4.64 -1.97 -7.06
C LEU A 40 -3.49 -1.51 -7.95
N LEU A 41 -2.89 -2.43 -8.72
CA LEU A 41 -1.81 -2.12 -9.67
C LEU A 41 -2.24 -1.02 -10.65
N LYS A 42 -3.42 -1.20 -11.28
CA LYS A 42 -4.00 -0.19 -12.16
C LYS A 42 -4.26 1.16 -11.47
N HIS A 43 -4.57 1.15 -10.17
CA HIS A 43 -4.71 2.38 -9.40
C HIS A 43 -3.36 3.09 -9.21
N PHE A 44 -2.29 2.34 -8.98
CA PHE A 44 -0.94 2.91 -8.84
C PHE A 44 -0.34 3.38 -10.17
N GLU A 45 -0.77 2.84 -11.31
CA GLU A 45 -0.38 3.34 -12.65
C GLU A 45 -0.49 4.86 -12.82
N ARG A 46 -1.47 5.50 -12.15
CA ARG A 46 -1.67 6.96 -12.21
C ARG A 46 -0.47 7.77 -11.70
N PHE A 47 0.41 7.16 -10.91
CA PHE A 47 1.60 7.80 -10.36
C PHE A 47 2.83 7.69 -11.27
N GLY A 48 2.73 6.96 -12.40
CA GLY A 48 3.80 6.84 -13.40
C GLY A 48 5.13 6.40 -12.79
N ALA A 49 6.23 7.07 -13.13
CA ALA A 49 7.56 6.78 -12.60
C ALA A 49 7.69 7.02 -11.07
N PHE A 50 6.69 7.61 -10.43
CA PHE A 50 6.71 7.95 -9.00
C PHE A 50 5.88 6.99 -8.14
N LYS A 51 5.44 5.84 -8.67
CA LYS A 51 4.69 4.80 -7.93
C LYS A 51 5.34 4.45 -6.59
N GLN A 52 6.63 4.15 -6.61
CA GLN A 52 7.37 3.76 -5.42
C GLN A 52 7.43 4.90 -4.40
N LEU A 53 7.64 6.14 -4.86
CA LEU A 53 7.62 7.31 -3.98
C LEU A 53 6.24 7.52 -3.35
N ALA A 54 5.16 7.36 -4.13
CA ALA A 54 3.79 7.47 -3.63
C ALA A 54 3.47 6.40 -2.56
N VAL A 55 3.95 5.18 -2.76
CA VAL A 55 3.81 4.08 -1.77
C VAL A 55 4.61 4.39 -0.51
N HIS A 56 5.84 4.89 -0.63
CA HIS A 56 6.64 5.28 0.55
C HIS A 56 5.96 6.38 1.37
N TYR A 57 5.48 7.46 0.72
CA TYR A 57 4.74 8.52 1.39
C TYR A 57 3.47 8.01 2.08
N LEU A 58 2.74 7.09 1.43
CA LEU A 58 1.56 6.47 2.02
C LEU A 58 1.91 5.72 3.31
N TRP A 59 2.99 4.94 3.32
CA TRP A 59 3.41 4.21 4.51
C TRP A 59 3.83 5.14 5.64
N GLU A 60 4.57 6.21 5.32
CA GLU A 60 4.94 7.22 6.30
C GLU A 60 3.71 7.90 6.91
N ASP A 61 2.78 8.37 6.08
CA ASP A 61 1.54 9.01 6.53
C ASP A 61 0.71 8.05 7.39
N LEU A 62 0.55 6.80 6.94
CA LEU A 62 -0.19 5.78 7.67
C LEU A 62 0.44 5.47 9.03
N TRP A 63 1.78 5.42 9.09
CA TRP A 63 2.52 5.23 10.33
C TRP A 63 2.31 6.39 11.31
N TRP A 64 2.44 7.63 10.84
CA TRP A 64 2.19 8.82 11.66
C TRP A 64 0.75 8.89 12.15
N LYS A 65 -0.21 8.55 11.29
CA LYS A 65 -1.62 8.49 11.65
C LYS A 65 -1.86 7.47 12.74
N ARG A 66 -1.35 6.25 12.59
CA ARG A 66 -1.44 5.19 13.62
C ARG A 66 -0.79 5.61 14.95
N LYS A 67 0.30 6.39 14.91
CA LYS A 67 0.98 6.84 16.14
C LYS A 67 0.14 7.84 16.93
N ASN A 68 -0.61 8.70 16.25
CA ASN A 68 -1.38 9.77 16.86
C ASN A 68 -2.87 9.40 17.09
N GLU A 69 -3.40 8.47 16.30
CA GLU A 69 -4.79 8.04 16.30
C GLU A 69 -4.88 6.51 16.40
N SER A 70 -5.86 6.00 17.14
CA SER A 70 -6.19 4.58 17.08
C SER A 70 -6.92 4.29 15.77
N ILE A 71 -6.42 3.32 15.01
CA ILE A 71 -7.03 2.86 13.76
C ILE A 71 -7.46 1.39 13.98
N PRO A 72 -8.71 1.14 14.45
CA PRO A 72 -9.09 -0.18 14.96
C PRO A 72 -9.00 -1.31 13.94
N TRP A 73 -9.30 -1.03 12.67
CA TRP A 73 -9.19 -2.03 11.60
C TRP A 73 -7.73 -2.36 11.29
N MET A 74 -6.82 -1.40 11.40
CA MET A 74 -5.41 -1.56 11.11
C MET A 74 -4.69 -2.25 12.27
N GLU A 75 -5.05 -1.93 13.52
CA GLU A 75 -4.54 -2.62 14.70
C GLU A 75 -4.84 -4.13 14.68
N LYS A 76 -6.02 -4.52 14.19
CA LYS A 76 -6.37 -5.93 13.97
C LYS A 76 -5.48 -6.62 12.93
N LEU A 77 -4.97 -5.89 11.93
CA LEU A 77 -4.09 -6.42 10.89
C LEU A 77 -2.61 -6.47 11.30
N ILE A 78 -2.21 -5.75 12.36
CA ILE A 78 -0.81 -5.66 12.83
C ILE A 78 -0.53 -6.58 14.02
N ARG A 79 -1.56 -7.05 14.74
CA ARG A 79 -1.40 -8.04 15.81
C ARG A 79 -1.02 -9.42 15.23
N ILE A 80 0.27 -9.63 14.97
CA ILE A 80 0.94 -10.93 14.83
C ILE A 80 2.13 -10.91 15.79
#